data_AF-A0A0F9GAM8-F1
#
_entry.id   AF-A0A0F9GAM8-F1
#
_cell.length_a   1.000
_cell.length_b   1.000
_cell.length_c   1.000
_cell.angle_alpha   90.00
_cell.angle_beta   90.00
_cell.angle_gamma   90.00
#
_symmetry.space_group_name_H-M   'P 1'
#
loop_
_entity.id
_entity.type
_entity.pdbx_description
1 polymer ?
#
loop_
_entity_poly.entity_id
_entity_poly.type
_entity_poly.pdbx_seq_one_letter_code
_entity_poly.pdbx_strand_id
1 'polypeptide(L)'
;METIYVFKVALKYRKGLWRRIEIIKDQTLGEFDEIIRESFNYDSWDHLSMFFSGRAWKSEDFGQIEPGSQGAGVKMQIDQLGLSEGDKLEYVYDFGDDI
;
A
#
# COMPACT_ATOMS: atom_id res chain seq x y z
N MET A 1 12.01 14.82 15.13
CA MET A 1 11.31 15.38 13.96
C MET A 1 10.49 14.25 13.38
N GLU A 2 9.21 14.48 13.13
CA GLU A 2 8.36 13.52 12.42
C GLU A 2 8.85 13.44 10.97
N THR A 3 9.15 12.22 10.51
CA THR A 3 9.49 11.99 9.10
C THR A 3 8.20 11.66 8.37
N ILE A 4 7.91 12.42 7.32
CA ILE A 4 6.71 12.22 6.49
C ILE A 4 7.18 11.64 5.16
N TYR A 5 6.62 10.49 4.80
CA TYR A 5 6.77 9.91 3.47
C TYR A 5 5.65 10.44 2.58
N VAL A 6 6.03 10.83 1.35
CA VAL A 6 5.10 11.36 0.36
C VAL A 6 5.03 10.39 -0.81
N PHE A 7 3.93 9.66 -0.90
CA PHE A 7 3.72 8.72 -1.99
C PHE A 7 2.86 9.35 -3.08
N LYS A 8 3.29 9.14 -4.33
CA LYS A 8 2.41 9.24 -5.49
C LYS A 8 1.84 7.85 -5.79
N VAL A 9 0.59 7.62 -5.41
CA VAL A 9 -0.12 6.36 -5.67
C VAL A 9 -0.95 6.52 -6.95
N ALA A 10 -0.78 5.64 -7.92
CA ALA A 10 -1.45 5.72 -9.22
C ALA A 10 -1.91 4.34 -9.70
N LEU A 11 -3.03 4.30 -10.42
CA LEU A 11 -3.48 3.05 -11.04
C LEU A 11 -2.52 2.62 -12.15
N LYS A 12 -2.14 1.34 -12.14
CA LYS A 12 -1.18 0.72 -13.07
C LYS A 12 -1.52 1.00 -14.55
N TYR A 13 -2.77 0.81 -14.92
CA TYR A 13 -3.26 0.97 -16.30
C TYR A 13 -3.91 2.34 -16.59
N ARG A 14 -4.10 3.18 -15.56
CA ARG A 14 -4.67 4.53 -15.70
C ARG A 14 -3.89 5.54 -14.86
N LYS A 15 -2.60 5.71 -15.18
CA LYS A 15 -1.65 6.55 -14.41
C LYS A 15 -2.04 8.03 -14.26
N GLY A 16 -2.95 8.53 -15.09
CA GLY A 16 -3.54 9.86 -14.95
C GLY A 16 -4.46 10.00 -13.74
N LEU A 17 -4.99 8.89 -13.21
CA LEU A 17 -5.70 8.85 -11.94
C LEU A 17 -4.71 8.47 -10.83
N TRP A 18 -4.41 9.43 -9.97
CA TRP A 18 -3.45 9.27 -8.89
C TRP A 18 -3.84 10.11 -7.66
N ARG A 19 -3.17 9.84 -6.54
CA ARG A 19 -3.31 10.54 -5.26
C ARG A 19 -1.93 10.85 -4.70
N ARG A 20 -1.79 12.04 -4.09
CA ARG A 20 -0.64 12.37 -3.25
C ARG A 20 -1.04 11.99 -1.83
N ILE A 21 -0.38 11.00 -1.24
CA ILE A 21 -0.65 10.55 0.12
C ILE A 21 0.57 10.86 0.97
N GLU A 22 0.34 11.56 2.08
CA GLU A 22 1.34 11.79 3.12
C GLU A 22 1.07 10.81 4.25
N ILE A 23 2.13 10.15 4.73
CA ILE A 23 2.05 9.17 5.82
C ILE A 23 3.25 9.34 6.74
N ILE A 24 3.02 9.32 8.04
CA ILE A 24 4.07 9.49 9.05
C ILE A 24 4.83 8.17 9.19
N LYS A 25 6.14 8.25 9.43
CA LYS A 25 7.06 7.10 9.44
C LYS A 25 6.63 5.87 10.26
N ASP A 26 5.92 6.08 11.36
CA ASP A 26 5.51 5.05 12.32
C ASP A 26 4.09 4.54 12.09
N GLN A 27 3.36 5.13 11.14
CA GLN A 27 2.13 4.56 10.63
C GLN A 27 2.43 3.25 9.88
N THR A 28 1.44 2.37 9.85
CA THR A 28 1.60 1.01 9.34
C THR A 28 1.11 0.83 7.91
N LEU A 29 1.49 -0.27 7.27
CA LEU A 29 0.94 -0.68 5.98
C LEU A 29 -0.57 -0.92 6.03
N GLY A 30 -1.14 -1.30 7.17
CA GLY A 30 -2.59 -1.40 7.35
C GLY A 30 -3.28 -0.03 7.28
N GLU A 31 -2.71 0.97 7.95
CA GLU A 31 -3.22 2.36 7.87
C GLU A 31 -3.02 2.93 6.46
N PHE A 32 -1.90 2.59 5.79
CA PHE A 32 -1.67 3.01 4.41
C PHE A 32 -2.66 2.37 3.43
N ASP A 33 -2.96 1.08 3.62
CA ASP A 33 -3.99 0.36 2.86
C ASP A 33 -5.35 1.04 3.00
N GLU A 34 -5.78 1.35 4.22
CA GLU A 34 -7.05 2.03 4.48
C GLU A 34 -7.12 3.39 3.77
N ILE A 35 -6.07 4.21 3.87
CA ILE A 35 -5.99 5.50 3.17
C ILE A 35 -6.07 5.32 1.65
N ILE A 36 -5.42 4.31 1.08
CA ILE A 36 -5.49 4.03 -0.37
C ILE A 36 -6.91 3.64 -0.76
N ARG A 37 -7.55 2.72 -0.03
CA ARG A 37 -8.91 2.26 -0.31
C ARG A 37 -9.89 3.43 -0.28
N GLU A 38 -9.86 4.26 0.76
CA GLU A 38 -10.70 5.45 0.84
C GLU A 38 -10.43 6.44 -0.30
N SER A 39 -9.16 6.69 -0.61
CA SER A 39 -8.77 7.67 -1.64
C SER A 39 -9.15 7.27 -3.06
N PHE A 40 -9.28 5.97 -3.33
CA PHE A 40 -9.70 5.39 -4.60
C PHE A 40 -11.14 4.87 -4.59
N ASN A 41 -11.86 5.01 -3.47
CA ASN A 41 -13.23 4.55 -3.27
C ASN A 41 -13.41 3.03 -3.51
N TYR A 42 -12.49 2.26 -2.95
CA TYR A 42 -12.59 0.79 -2.84
C TYR A 42 -13.32 0.38 -1.57
N ASP A 43 -13.83 -0.85 -1.54
CA ASP A 43 -14.44 -1.43 -0.33
C ASP A 43 -13.33 -1.90 0.63
N SER A 44 -13.47 -1.56 1.91
CA SER A 44 -12.52 -1.87 2.98
C SER A 44 -12.80 -3.22 3.66
N TRP A 45 -13.88 -3.91 3.30
CA TRP A 45 -14.42 -5.02 4.10
C TRP A 45 -14.51 -6.37 3.38
N ASP A 46 -14.18 -6.47 2.10
CA ASP A 46 -14.46 -7.65 1.27
C ASP A 46 -13.23 -8.30 0.61
N HIS A 47 -12.21 -7.52 0.25
CA HIS A 47 -11.04 -8.00 -0.50
C HIS A 47 -9.72 -7.91 0.27
N LEU A 48 -8.82 -8.85 -0.02
CA LEU A 48 -7.44 -8.84 0.43
C LEU A 48 -6.62 -7.80 -0.33
N SER A 49 -5.58 -7.29 0.31
CA SER A 49 -4.55 -6.47 -0.33
C SER A 49 -3.15 -6.84 0.15
N MET A 50 -2.14 -6.39 -0.60
CA MET A 50 -0.74 -6.65 -0.28
C MET A 50 0.20 -5.64 -0.96
N PHE A 51 1.27 -5.29 -0.26
CA PHE A 51 2.36 -4.48 -0.79
C PHE A 51 3.55 -5.36 -1.15
N PHE A 52 4.24 -4.99 -2.22
CA PHE A 52 5.47 -5.60 -2.68
C PHE A 52 6.57 -4.56 -2.80
N SER A 53 7.79 -4.96 -2.48
CA SER A 53 9.04 -4.17 -2.66
C SER A 53 9.35 -3.77 -4.10
N GLY A 54 8.59 -4.30 -5.06
CA GLY A 54 8.80 -4.08 -6.49
C GLY A 54 7.62 -4.63 -7.28
N ARG A 55 7.89 -5.44 -8.30
CA ARG A 55 6.84 -5.99 -9.15
C ARG A 55 6.04 -7.06 -8.38
N ALA A 56 4.72 -6.90 -8.33
CA ALA A 56 3.79 -7.82 -7.72
C ALA A 56 4.05 -9.25 -8.19
N TRP A 57 4.04 -10.18 -7.24
CA TRP A 57 4.27 -11.62 -7.44
C TRP A 57 5.67 -12.01 -7.95
N LYS A 58 6.60 -11.06 -8.04
CA LYS A 58 7.99 -11.31 -8.47
C LYS A 58 9.04 -10.72 -7.52
N SER A 59 8.61 -9.89 -6.58
CA SER A 59 9.42 -9.25 -5.56
C SER A 59 8.96 -9.71 -4.17
N GLU A 60 9.75 -9.42 -3.15
CA GLU A 60 9.37 -9.68 -1.75
C GLU A 60 8.08 -8.94 -1.40
N ASP A 61 7.13 -9.65 -0.80
CA ASP A 61 5.91 -9.10 -0.25
C ASP A 61 6.06 -8.77 1.23
N PHE A 62 5.22 -7.86 1.71
CA PHE A 62 5.21 -7.42 3.10
C PHE A 62 4.10 -8.07 3.91
N GLY A 63 3.56 -9.19 3.45
CA GLY A 63 2.43 -9.89 4.07
C GLY A 63 1.06 -9.36 3.61
N GLN A 64 0.08 -10.26 3.69
CA GLN A 64 -1.30 -9.96 3.34
C GLN A 64 -1.97 -9.04 4.37
N ILE A 65 -2.86 -8.19 3.88
CA ILE A 65 -3.77 -7.36 4.66
C ILE A 65 -5.19 -7.86 4.36
N GLU A 66 -5.84 -8.33 5.41
CA GLU A 66 -7.22 -8.82 5.41
C GLU A 66 -8.19 -7.67 5.78
N PRO A 67 -9.45 -7.75 5.33
CA PRO A 67 -10.51 -6.82 5.73
C PRO A 67 -10.54 -6.49 7.23
N GLY A 68 -10.76 -5.21 7.53
CA GLY A 68 -10.77 -4.72 8.92
C GLY A 68 -9.37 -4.62 9.55
N SER A 69 -8.34 -4.36 8.74
CA SER A 69 -6.95 -4.17 9.19
C SER A 69 -6.42 -5.37 9.98
N GLN A 70 -6.57 -6.57 9.41
CA GLN A 70 -6.04 -7.83 9.96
C GLN A 70 -4.96 -8.43 9.04
N GLY A 71 -4.30 -9.50 9.49
CA GLY A 71 -3.28 -10.20 8.71
C GLY A 71 -1.84 -9.80 9.04
N ALA A 72 -0.89 -10.47 8.37
CA ALA A 72 0.52 -10.39 8.69
C ALA A 72 1.15 -9.04 8.31
N GLY A 73 0.66 -8.38 7.25
CA GLY A 73 1.25 -7.14 6.74
C GLY A 73 0.85 -5.88 7.50
N VAL A 74 -0.22 -5.94 8.30
CA VAL A 74 -0.83 -4.76 8.93
C VAL A 74 0.10 -3.99 9.86
N LYS A 75 1.03 -4.67 10.54
CA LYS A 75 1.84 -4.06 11.60
C LYS A 75 3.17 -3.49 11.12
N MET A 76 3.55 -3.73 9.87
CA MET A 76 4.81 -3.22 9.33
C MET A 76 4.73 -1.70 9.20
N GLN A 77 5.69 -0.99 9.79
CA GLN A 77 5.73 0.47 9.73
C GLN A 77 6.39 0.95 8.43
N ILE A 78 6.01 2.13 7.95
CA ILE A 78 6.55 2.68 6.70
C ILE A 78 8.08 2.83 6.74
N ASP A 79 8.67 3.22 7.87
CA ASP A 79 10.13 3.34 7.98
C ASP A 79 10.89 2.00 8.01
N GLN A 80 10.22 0.89 8.32
CA GLN A 80 10.81 -0.44 8.28
C GLN A 80 11.04 -0.95 6.85
N LEU A 81 10.39 -0.32 5.87
CA LEU A 81 10.56 -0.64 4.45
C LEU A 81 11.92 -0.19 3.89
N GLY A 82 12.63 0.70 4.59
CA GLY A 82 13.96 1.17 4.18
C GLY A 82 13.95 2.00 2.89
N LEU A 83 12.84 2.67 2.58
CA LEU A 83 12.64 3.39 1.33
C LEU A 83 13.45 4.69 1.25
N SER A 84 13.92 4.98 0.04
CA SER A 84 14.49 6.27 -0.37
C SER A 84 13.61 6.95 -1.41
N GLU A 85 13.82 8.25 -1.63
CA GLU A 85 13.09 8.98 -2.66
C GLU A 85 13.33 8.36 -4.06
N GLY A 86 12.25 8.08 -4.78
CA GLY A 86 12.28 7.47 -6.10
C GLY A 86 12.06 5.95 -6.11
N ASP A 87 12.15 5.30 -4.95
CA ASP A 87 11.79 3.89 -4.79
C ASP A 87 10.31 3.68 -5.11
N LYS A 88 9.99 2.45 -5.52
CA LYS A 88 8.64 2.07 -5.94
C LYS A 88 8.22 0.79 -5.25
N LEU A 89 6.97 0.80 -4.82
CA LEU A 89 6.25 -0.38 -4.39
C LEU A 89 5.16 -0.69 -5.42
N GLU A 90 4.75 -1.95 -5.53
CA GLU A 90 3.43 -2.28 -6.10
C GLU A 90 2.48 -2.65 -4.97
N TYR A 91 1.26 -2.11 -5.06
CA TYR A 91 0.15 -2.42 -4.18
C TYR A 91 -0.92 -3.13 -5.02
N VAL A 92 -1.36 -4.29 -4.54
CA VAL A 92 -2.44 -5.04 -5.15
C VAL A 92 -3.63 -5.05 -4.19
N TYR A 93 -4.79 -4.62 -4.68
CA TYR A 93 -6.09 -4.74 -4.04
C TYR A 93 -6.94 -5.68 -4.88
N ASP A 94 -7.63 -6.61 -4.22
CA ASP A 94 -8.36 -7.71 -4.84
C ASP A 94 -7.50 -8.59 -5.75
N PHE A 95 -7.03 -9.72 -5.20
CA PHE A 95 -6.21 -10.68 -5.95
C PHE A 95 -6.99 -11.37 -7.09
N GLY A 96 -8.32 -11.31 -7.08
CA GLY A 96 -9.15 -11.86 -8.16
C GLY A 96 -9.13 -11.01 -9.44
N ASP A 97 -8.88 -9.71 -9.30
CA ASP A 97 -8.88 -8.73 -10.41
C ASP A 97 -7.47 -8.45 -10.98
N ASP A 98 -6.42 -9.00 -10.38
CA ASP A 98 -5.02 -8.88 -10.83
C ASP A 98 -4.59 -10.09 -11.70
N ILE A 99 -5.26 -10.29 -12.84
CA ILE A 99 -4.95 -11.33 -13.85
C ILE A 99 -4.40 -10.73 -15.14
#